data_AF-A0A849F032-F1
#
_entry.id   AF-A0A849F032-F1
#
_cell.length_a   1.000
_cell.length_b   1.000
_cell.length_c   1.000
_cell.angle_alpha   90.00
_cell.angle_beta   90.00
_cell.angle_gamma   90.00
#
_symmetry.space_group_name_H-M   'P 1'
#
loop_
_entity.id
_entity.type
_entity.pdbx_description
1 polymer ?
#
loop_
_entity_poly.entity_id
_entity_poly.type
_entity_poly.pdbx_seq_one_letter_code
_entity_poly.pdbx_strand_id
1 'polypeptide(L)'
;MQTYLESVDSEWFSQRLVGVLVAIMAAFAIMGIRLLYLQVLQGKELRRLSEINSIRLQDIDAPRGLIQDCNGRTIVENRPSFNLTIVPKDAKPVTQTIQKLARLIDEPVEILMKRITGKKHSGAYTPILLKEDIGRDTLAVVEVHKNSLPGVRVQVAPRRHYIYNSHAAHVVGYMGEISMGELQCAPYEDCKSGDFIGKFGIEKAY
;
A
#
# COMPACT_ATOMS: atom_id res chain seq x y z
N MET A 1 -45.97 -69.55 -21.73
CA MET A 1 -46.95 -68.90 -20.84
C MET A 1 -46.34 -67.70 -20.08
N GLN A 2 -45.50 -66.91 -20.75
CA GLN A 2 -45.57 -65.47 -21.04
C GLN A 2 -46.52 -64.51 -20.30
N THR A 3 -46.79 -64.67 -18.99
CA THR A 3 -47.60 -63.71 -18.22
C THR A 3 -47.17 -63.64 -16.75
N TYR A 4 -45.94 -63.17 -16.46
CA TYR A 4 -45.50 -62.91 -15.07
C TYR A 4 -44.59 -61.68 -14.91
N LEU A 5 -44.44 -60.86 -15.96
CA LEU A 5 -43.89 -59.50 -15.82
C LEU A 5 -45.06 -58.52 -15.79
N GLU A 6 -45.93 -58.68 -14.79
CA GLU A 6 -46.80 -57.59 -14.35
C GLU A 6 -45.89 -56.41 -14.03
N SER A 7 -46.17 -55.29 -14.69
CA SER A 7 -45.47 -54.02 -14.56
C SER A 7 -45.34 -53.64 -13.08
N VAL A 8 -44.13 -53.72 -12.54
CA VAL A 8 -43.74 -52.91 -11.39
C VAL A 8 -44.17 -51.48 -11.73
N ASP A 9 -45.09 -50.92 -10.94
CA ASP A 9 -45.84 -49.68 -11.17
C ASP A 9 -44.99 -48.56 -11.79
N SER A 10 -44.89 -48.57 -13.12
CA SER A 10 -44.12 -47.58 -13.87
C SER A 10 -44.71 -46.19 -13.67
N GLU A 11 -46.03 -46.11 -13.47
CA GLU A 11 -46.75 -44.87 -13.15
C GLU A 11 -46.39 -44.34 -11.76
N TRP A 12 -46.30 -45.19 -10.74
CA TRP A 12 -45.93 -44.78 -9.38
C TRP A 12 -44.48 -44.30 -9.29
N PHE A 13 -43.56 -44.99 -9.97
CA PHE A 13 -42.17 -44.58 -10.07
C PHE A 13 -42.02 -43.27 -10.86
N SER A 14 -42.75 -43.13 -11.97
CA SER A 14 -42.74 -41.92 -12.80
C SER A 14 -43.32 -40.71 -12.05
N GLN A 15 -44.38 -40.88 -11.27
CA GLN A 15 -44.96 -39.81 -10.45
C GLN A 15 -43.99 -39.30 -9.38
N ARG A 16 -43.25 -40.19 -8.70
CA ARG A 16 -42.21 -39.81 -7.73
C ARG A 16 -41.03 -39.13 -8.40
N LEU A 17 -40.60 -39.62 -9.56
CA LEU A 17 -39.51 -39.05 -10.34
C LEU A 17 -39.87 -37.63 -10.82
N VAL A 18 -41.10 -37.42 -11.28
CA VAL A 18 -41.62 -36.08 -11.65
C VAL A 18 -41.65 -35.16 -10.43
N GLY A 19 -42.08 -35.63 -9.26
CA GLY A 19 -42.06 -34.84 -8.03
C GLY A 19 -40.66 -34.38 -7.62
N VAL A 20 -39.67 -35.28 -7.69
CA VAL A 20 -38.25 -34.95 -7.43
C VAL A 20 -37.71 -33.97 -8.47
N LEU A 21 -38.04 -34.17 -9.75
CA LEU A 21 -37.60 -33.29 -10.83
C LEU A 21 -38.17 -31.87 -10.67
N VAL A 22 -39.45 -31.75 -10.30
CA VAL A 22 -40.09 -30.46 -9.99
C VAL A 22 -39.43 -29.79 -8.79
N ALA A 23 -39.11 -30.54 -7.73
CA ALA A 23 -38.41 -29.99 -6.57
C ALA A 23 -37.00 -29.47 -6.93
N ILE A 24 -36.25 -30.21 -7.75
CA ILE A 24 -34.94 -29.78 -8.25
C ILE A 24 -35.07 -28.52 -9.10
N MET A 25 -36.03 -28.51 -10.04
CA MET A 25 -36.29 -27.33 -10.89
C MET A 25 -36.68 -26.11 -10.07
N ALA A 26 -37.50 -26.28 -9.03
CA ALA A 26 -37.86 -25.20 -8.11
C ALA A 26 -36.64 -24.67 -7.34
N ALA A 27 -35.75 -25.55 -6.86
CA ALA A 27 -34.52 -25.14 -6.18
C ALA A 27 -33.60 -24.32 -7.11
N PHE A 28 -33.42 -24.77 -8.36
CA PHE A 28 -32.66 -24.02 -9.36
C PHE A 28 -33.32 -22.69 -9.72
N ALA A 29 -34.65 -22.63 -9.81
CA ALA A 29 -35.37 -21.39 -10.05
C ALA A 29 -35.18 -20.39 -8.91
N ILE A 30 -35.26 -20.84 -7.65
CA ILE A 30 -35.00 -19.99 -6.47
C ILE A 30 -33.55 -19.46 -6.51
N MET A 31 -32.58 -20.32 -6.81
CA MET A 31 -31.18 -19.91 -6.91
C MET A 31 -30.96 -18.93 -8.08
N GLY A 32 -31.63 -19.15 -9.21
CA GLY A 32 -31.61 -18.24 -10.37
C GLY A 32 -32.20 -16.87 -10.06
N ILE A 33 -33.35 -16.81 -9.37
CA ILE A 33 -33.96 -15.56 -8.92
C ILE A 33 -33.02 -14.83 -7.94
N ARG A 34 -32.39 -15.55 -7.00
CA ARG A 34 -31.43 -14.96 -6.07
C ARG A 34 -30.20 -14.40 -6.79
N LEU A 35 -29.71 -15.09 -7.81
CA LEU A 35 -28.59 -14.67 -8.62
C LEU A 35 -28.95 -13.43 -9.46
N LEU A 36 -30.13 -13.39 -10.06
CA LEU A 36 -30.65 -12.21 -10.75
C LEU A 36 -30.78 -11.02 -9.80
N TYR A 37 -31.23 -11.22 -8.57
CA TYR A 37 -31.30 -10.18 -7.55
C TYR A 37 -29.91 -9.59 -7.25
N LEU A 38 -28.91 -10.46 -7.02
CA LEU A 38 -27.53 -10.04 -6.75
C LEU A 38 -26.88 -9.32 -7.94
N GLN A 39 -27.12 -9.80 -9.16
CA GLN A 39 -26.49 -9.25 -10.37
C GLN A 39 -27.19 -8.00 -10.93
N VAL A 40 -28.53 -7.94 -10.90
CA VAL A 40 -29.29 -6.83 -11.51
C VAL A 40 -29.59 -5.74 -10.51
N LEU A 41 -30.15 -6.07 -9.34
CA LEU A 41 -30.49 -5.06 -8.33
C LEU A 41 -29.25 -4.59 -7.57
N GLN A 42 -28.42 -5.51 -7.09
CA GLN A 42 -27.22 -5.17 -6.29
C GLN A 42 -25.93 -5.08 -7.11
N GLY A 43 -25.95 -5.43 -8.39
CA GLY A 43 -24.72 -5.53 -9.19
C GLY A 43 -23.97 -4.21 -9.34
N LYS A 44 -24.69 -3.08 -9.46
CA LYS A 44 -24.06 -1.76 -9.54
C LYS A 44 -23.28 -1.41 -8.26
N GLU A 45 -23.87 -1.68 -7.10
CA GLU A 45 -23.23 -1.39 -5.81
C GLU A 45 -22.06 -2.34 -5.52
N LEU A 46 -22.24 -3.64 -5.78
CA LEU A 46 -21.15 -4.62 -5.63
C LEU A 46 -19.98 -4.34 -6.58
N ARG A 47 -20.26 -3.88 -7.80
CA ARG A 47 -19.24 -3.43 -8.74
C ARG A 47 -18.50 -2.20 -8.21
N ARG A 48 -19.22 -1.19 -7.70
CA ARG A 48 -18.62 0.01 -7.09
C ARG A 48 -17.72 -0.35 -5.91
N LEU A 49 -18.18 -1.22 -5.01
CA LEU A 49 -17.39 -1.68 -3.86
C LEU A 49 -16.12 -2.42 -4.31
N SER A 50 -16.22 -3.23 -5.37
CA SER A 50 -15.06 -3.89 -5.98
C SER A 50 -14.08 -2.89 -6.60
N GLU A 51 -14.58 -1.87 -7.30
CA GLU A 51 -13.76 -0.83 -7.90
C GLU A 51 -13.00 -0.04 -6.82
N ILE A 52 -13.67 0.37 -5.75
CA ILE A 52 -13.03 1.07 -4.61
C ILE A 52 -11.95 0.19 -3.96
N ASN A 53 -12.23 -1.11 -3.76
CA ASN A 53 -11.24 -2.04 -3.20
C ASN A 53 -10.05 -2.32 -4.13
N SER A 54 -10.19 -2.04 -5.44
CA SER A 54 -9.12 -2.23 -6.42
C SER A 54 -8.18 -1.01 -6.55
N ILE A 55 -8.61 0.15 -6.06
CA ILE A 55 -7.87 1.40 -6.20
C ILE A 55 -7.04 1.66 -4.95
N ARG A 56 -5.74 1.89 -5.12
CA ARG A 56 -4.83 2.35 -4.06
C ARG A 56 -4.42 3.78 -4.38
N LEU A 57 -4.78 4.72 -3.51
CA LEU A 57 -4.26 6.08 -3.58
C LEU A 57 -2.81 6.09 -3.09
N GLN A 58 -1.93 6.71 -3.88
CA GLN A 58 -0.54 6.93 -3.52
C GLN A 58 -0.26 8.42 -3.68
N ASP A 59 0.07 9.08 -2.57
CA ASP A 59 0.50 10.47 -2.58
C ASP A 59 1.92 10.56 -3.14
N ILE A 60 2.16 11.58 -3.97
CA ILE A 60 3.47 11.91 -4.52
C ILE A 60 3.81 13.31 -4.04
N ASP A 61 4.89 13.40 -3.25
CA ASP A 61 5.33 14.69 -2.72
C ASP A 61 5.84 15.59 -3.84
N ALA A 62 5.35 16.83 -3.85
CA ALA A 62 5.82 17.83 -4.80
C ALA A 62 7.25 18.30 -4.41
N PRO A 63 8.18 18.43 -5.37
CA PRO A 63 9.49 18.99 -5.09
C PRO A 63 9.37 20.49 -4.75
N ARG A 64 10.10 20.94 -3.74
CA ARG A 64 10.17 22.36 -3.35
C ARG A 64 10.96 23.21 -4.35
N GLY A 65 10.79 24.54 -4.29
CA GLY A 65 11.58 25.47 -5.10
C GLY A 65 13.08 25.41 -4.79
N LEU A 66 13.91 25.74 -5.79
CA LEU A 66 15.35 25.94 -5.59
C LEU A 66 15.59 27.27 -4.87
N ILE A 67 16.52 27.30 -3.92
CA ILE A 67 16.98 28.56 -3.32
C ILE A 67 18.29 28.95 -4.00
N GLN A 68 18.30 30.13 -4.62
CA GLN A 68 19.44 30.65 -5.35
C GLN A 68 19.88 32.00 -4.77
N ASP A 69 21.18 32.27 -4.86
CA ASP A 69 21.75 33.58 -4.58
C ASP A 69 21.37 34.60 -5.69
N CYS A 70 21.60 35.89 -5.45
CA CYS A 70 21.41 36.96 -6.43
C CYS A 70 22.21 36.74 -7.73
N ASN A 71 23.30 35.97 -7.66
CA ASN A 71 24.12 35.59 -8.81
C ASN A 71 23.64 34.31 -9.53
N GLY A 72 22.48 33.77 -9.17
CA GLY A 72 21.92 32.53 -9.75
C GLY A 72 22.60 31.24 -9.30
N ARG A 73 23.48 31.31 -8.28
CA ARG A 73 24.13 30.12 -7.71
C ARG A 73 23.17 29.40 -6.78
N THR A 74 22.94 28.11 -7.00
CA THR A 74 22.08 27.30 -6.12
C THR A 74 22.73 27.15 -4.74
N ILE A 75 21.96 27.46 -3.71
CA ILE A 75 22.32 27.28 -2.30
C ILE A 75 21.65 26.02 -1.77
N VAL A 76 20.38 25.81 -2.16
CA VAL A 76 19.59 24.65 -1.75
C VAL A 76 18.87 24.06 -2.96
N GLU A 77 19.05 22.77 -3.14
CA GLU A 77 18.40 21.98 -4.19
C GLU A 77 17.68 20.77 -3.62
N ASN A 78 16.89 20.11 -4.47
CA ASN A 78 16.33 18.80 -4.15
C ASN A 78 17.12 17.74 -4.89
N ARG A 79 17.57 16.72 -4.17
CA ARG A 79 18.15 15.51 -4.75
C ARG A 79 17.21 14.32 -4.52
N PRO A 80 17.21 13.31 -5.40
CA PRO A 80 16.50 12.08 -5.12
C PRO A 80 17.15 11.38 -3.91
N SER A 81 16.31 11.00 -2.95
CA SER A 81 16.64 10.09 -1.86
C SER A 81 16.01 8.74 -2.13
N PHE A 82 16.78 7.68 -1.95
CA PHE A 82 16.31 6.30 -2.10
C PHE A 82 15.93 5.76 -0.74
N ASN A 83 14.63 5.72 -0.45
CA ASN A 83 14.12 5.24 0.83
C ASN A 83 13.74 3.76 0.72
N LEU A 84 14.28 2.94 1.61
CA LEU A 84 13.95 1.52 1.69
C LEU A 84 12.67 1.35 2.50
N THR A 85 11.63 0.80 1.88
CA THR A 85 10.32 0.58 2.51
C THR A 85 9.89 -0.88 2.41
N ILE A 86 9.02 -1.31 3.32
CA ILE A 86 8.37 -2.62 3.25
C ILE A 86 6.86 -2.47 3.36
N VAL A 87 6.13 -3.16 2.49
CA VAL A 87 4.68 -3.31 2.59
C VAL A 87 4.40 -4.67 3.26
N PRO A 88 3.97 -4.71 4.53
CA PRO A 88 3.86 -5.95 5.29
C PRO A 88 2.92 -6.98 4.66
N LYS A 89 1.85 -6.52 4.01
CA LYS A 89 0.88 -7.40 3.35
C LYS A 89 1.41 -8.06 2.08
N ASP A 90 2.30 -7.38 1.36
CA ASP A 90 2.95 -7.91 0.14
C ASP A 90 4.15 -8.83 0.49
N ALA A 91 4.65 -8.73 1.72
CA ALA A 91 5.78 -9.53 2.19
C ALA A 91 5.36 -10.96 2.55
N LYS A 92 5.95 -11.95 1.87
CA LYS A 92 6.00 -13.35 2.34
C LYS A 92 6.79 -13.38 3.68
N PRO A 93 6.64 -14.41 4.54
CA PRO A 93 6.70 -14.27 6.00
C PRO A 93 7.71 -13.21 6.45
N VAL A 94 7.19 -12.10 6.98
CA VAL A 94 7.92 -10.83 7.20
C VAL A 94 9.28 -11.07 7.86
N THR A 95 9.33 -11.94 8.85
CA THR A 95 10.56 -12.31 9.57
C THR A 95 11.65 -12.85 8.64
N GLN A 96 11.32 -13.73 7.69
CA GLN A 96 12.29 -14.30 6.77
C GLN A 96 12.79 -13.26 5.76
N THR A 97 11.88 -12.42 5.27
CA THR A 97 12.22 -11.34 4.32
C THR A 97 13.15 -10.32 4.98
N ILE A 98 12.87 -9.94 6.22
CA ILE A 98 13.71 -9.01 6.99
C ILE A 98 15.06 -9.65 7.35
N GLN A 99 15.12 -10.93 7.69
CA GLN A 99 16.38 -11.63 7.92
C GLN A 99 17.28 -11.64 6.67
N LYS A 100 16.69 -11.88 5.49
CA LYS A 100 17.43 -11.80 4.22
C LYS A 100 17.90 -10.38 3.93
N LEU A 101 17.02 -9.41 4.09
CA LEU A 101 17.33 -8.00 3.88
C LEU A 101 18.47 -7.53 4.80
N ALA A 102 18.39 -7.85 6.09
CA ALA A 102 19.38 -7.51 7.11
C ALA A 102 20.79 -7.99 6.72
N ARG A 103 20.91 -9.21 6.20
CA ARG A 103 22.19 -9.76 5.70
C ARG A 103 22.74 -9.02 4.49
N LEU A 104 21.87 -8.47 3.65
CA LEU A 104 22.26 -7.76 2.43
C LEU A 104 22.69 -6.32 2.70
N ILE A 105 22.09 -5.67 3.70
CA ILE A 105 22.33 -4.25 4.03
C ILE A 105 23.23 -4.05 5.25
N ASP A 106 23.73 -5.14 5.83
CA ASP A 106 24.56 -5.18 7.04
C ASP A 106 23.93 -4.42 8.23
N GLU A 107 22.62 -4.60 8.43
CA GLU A 107 21.87 -3.95 9.51
C GLU A 107 21.20 -4.98 10.43
N PRO A 108 21.24 -4.79 11.76
CA PRO A 108 20.63 -5.75 12.69
C PRO A 108 19.13 -5.95 12.45
N VAL A 109 18.72 -7.22 12.40
CA VAL A 109 17.31 -7.65 12.24
C VAL A 109 16.41 -6.99 13.29
N GLU A 110 16.90 -6.84 14.52
CA GLU A 110 16.16 -6.27 15.64
C GLU A 110 15.73 -4.82 15.39
N ILE A 111 16.59 -4.01 14.77
CA ILE A 111 16.30 -2.60 14.45
C ILE A 111 15.17 -2.52 13.41
N LEU A 112 15.28 -3.33 12.35
CA LEU A 112 14.27 -3.38 11.28
C LEU A 112 12.93 -3.88 11.81
N MET A 113 12.93 -4.93 12.64
CA MET A 113 11.71 -5.47 13.26
C MET A 113 11.08 -4.51 14.25
N LYS A 114 11.88 -3.72 14.98
CA LYS A 114 11.38 -2.67 15.87
C LYS A 114 10.66 -1.57 15.10
N ARG A 115 11.17 -1.15 13.93
CA ARG A 115 10.51 -0.17 13.05
C ARG A 115 9.15 -0.67 12.55
N ILE A 116 9.05 -1.95 12.20
CA ILE A 116 7.78 -2.58 11.79
C ILE A 116 6.80 -2.67 12.96
N THR A 117 7.27 -3.12 14.13
CA THR A 117 6.43 -3.31 15.32
C THR A 117 5.93 -1.98 15.88
N GLY A 118 6.77 -0.93 15.85
CA GLY A 118 6.42 0.42 16.28
C GLY A 118 5.34 1.09 15.42
N LYS A 119 5.18 0.66 14.16
CA LYS A 119 4.15 1.14 13.24
C LYS A 119 2.98 0.15 13.06
N LYS A 120 2.73 -0.74 14.02
CA LYS A 120 1.63 -1.75 13.97
C LYS A 120 0.23 -1.18 13.71
N HIS A 121 -0.01 0.09 14.01
CA HIS A 121 -1.28 0.78 13.73
C HIS A 121 -1.41 1.33 12.30
N SER A 122 -0.37 1.18 11.47
CA SER A 122 -0.43 1.56 10.05
C SER A 122 -1.26 0.54 9.25
N GLY A 123 -1.95 1.01 8.22
CA GLY A 123 -2.76 0.14 7.36
C GLY A 123 -1.93 -0.99 6.75
N ALA A 124 -2.57 -2.14 6.47
CA ALA A 124 -1.87 -3.35 6.01
C ALA A 124 -1.05 -3.13 4.70
N TYR A 125 -1.48 -2.18 3.86
CA TYR A 125 -0.83 -1.84 2.60
C TYR A 125 0.04 -0.57 2.67
N THR A 126 0.14 0.06 3.84
CA THR A 126 0.95 1.27 4.01
C THR A 126 2.42 0.89 4.02
N PRO A 127 3.26 1.50 3.16
CA PRO A 127 4.70 1.25 3.18
C PRO A 127 5.30 1.76 4.49
N ILE A 128 6.04 0.87 5.17
CA ILE A 128 6.77 1.20 6.39
C ILE A 128 8.21 1.52 5.98
N LEU A 129 8.66 2.72 6.32
CA LEU A 129 10.05 3.15 6.16
C LEU A 129 10.98 2.31 7.03
N LEU A 130 11.88 1.58 6.37
CA LEU A 130 12.93 0.81 7.02
C LEU A 130 14.20 1.63 7.14
N LYS A 131 14.65 2.29 6.08
CA LYS A 131 15.88 3.09 6.08
C LYS A 131 15.73 4.26 5.11
N GLU A 132 16.13 5.44 5.55
CA GLU A 132 16.14 6.65 4.72
C GLU A 132 17.44 6.75 3.93
N ASP A 133 17.33 7.25 2.69
CA ASP A 133 18.46 7.67 1.86
C ASP A 133 19.62 6.67 1.79
N ILE A 134 19.31 5.47 1.29
CA ILE A 134 20.30 4.41 1.12
C ILE A 134 21.34 4.79 0.06
N GLY A 135 22.59 4.40 0.33
CA GLY A 135 23.68 4.57 -0.62
C GLY A 135 23.48 3.76 -1.90
N ARG A 136 24.21 4.15 -2.96
CA ARG A 136 24.07 3.56 -4.29
C ARG A 136 24.40 2.06 -4.32
N ASP A 137 25.35 1.62 -3.49
CA ASP A 137 25.72 0.21 -3.37
C ASP A 137 24.60 -0.62 -2.76
N THR A 138 24.01 -0.13 -1.66
CA THR A 138 22.87 -0.77 -1.00
C THR A 138 21.65 -0.80 -1.92
N LEU A 139 21.39 0.28 -2.65
CA LEU A 139 20.35 0.36 -3.67
C LEU A 139 20.52 -0.74 -4.72
N ALA A 140 21.72 -0.87 -5.28
CA ALA A 140 22.01 -1.89 -6.29
C ALA A 140 21.80 -3.31 -5.74
N VAL A 141 22.28 -3.59 -4.52
CA VAL A 141 22.09 -4.90 -3.87
C VAL A 141 20.61 -5.22 -3.68
N VAL A 142 19.81 -4.26 -3.22
CA VAL A 142 18.36 -4.46 -3.00
C VAL A 142 17.62 -4.67 -4.33
N GLU A 143 17.91 -3.85 -5.36
CA GLU A 143 17.24 -3.97 -6.66
C GLU A 143 17.57 -5.29 -7.38
N VAL A 144 18.82 -5.77 -7.29
CA VAL A 144 19.19 -7.10 -7.82
C VAL A 144 18.40 -8.22 -7.13
N HIS A 145 18.16 -8.10 -5.83
CA HIS A 145 17.48 -9.11 -5.02
C HIS A 145 15.97 -8.89 -4.89
N LYS A 146 15.39 -7.95 -5.64
CA LYS A 146 13.97 -7.56 -5.57
C LYS A 146 13.00 -8.75 -5.67
N ASN A 147 13.30 -9.72 -6.54
CA ASN A 147 12.49 -10.93 -6.68
C ASN A 147 12.53 -11.83 -5.43
N SER A 148 13.63 -11.79 -4.68
CA SER A 148 13.83 -12.58 -3.46
C SER A 148 13.34 -11.90 -2.18
N LEU A 149 13.01 -10.60 -2.27
CA LEU A 149 12.56 -9.73 -1.17
C LEU A 149 11.12 -9.25 -1.42
N PRO A 150 10.12 -10.16 -1.36
CA PRO A 150 8.73 -9.78 -1.59
C PRO A 150 8.29 -8.71 -0.58
N GLY A 151 7.61 -7.68 -1.08
CA GLY A 151 7.11 -6.56 -0.27
C GLY A 151 8.14 -5.48 0.08
N VAL A 152 9.45 -5.71 -0.14
CA VAL A 152 10.47 -4.68 0.00
C VAL A 152 10.54 -3.87 -1.29
N ARG A 153 10.52 -2.54 -1.18
CA ARG A 153 10.58 -1.62 -2.31
C ARG A 153 11.50 -0.46 -1.99
N VAL A 154 12.09 0.11 -3.03
CA VAL A 154 12.77 1.40 -2.95
C VAL A 154 11.80 2.47 -3.43
N GLN A 155 11.54 3.44 -2.56
CA GLN A 155 10.74 4.62 -2.88
C GLN A 155 11.68 5.80 -3.10
N VAL A 156 11.54 6.46 -4.25
CA VAL A 156 12.27 7.69 -4.54
C VAL A 156 11.47 8.85 -4.00
N ALA A 157 12.07 9.64 -3.12
CA ALA A 157 11.48 10.85 -2.56
C ALA A 157 12.45 12.04 -2.72
N PRO A 158 11.96 13.25 -2.99
CA PRO A 158 12.81 14.43 -3.01
C PRO A 158 13.33 14.72 -1.59
N ARG A 159 14.66 14.86 -1.44
CA ARG A 159 15.31 15.26 -0.20
C ARG A 159 16.08 16.55 -0.40
N ARG A 160 15.96 17.45 0.57
CA ARG A 160 16.64 18.74 0.55
C ARG A 160 18.15 18.57 0.70
N HIS A 161 18.93 19.17 -0.21
CA HIS A 161 20.39 19.17 -0.19
C HIS A 161 20.90 20.61 -0.05
N TYR A 162 21.59 20.88 1.05
CA TYR A 162 22.16 22.18 1.38
C TYR A 162 23.64 22.18 0.98
N ILE A 163 23.97 22.81 -0.15
CA ILE A 163 25.31 22.72 -0.77
C ILE A 163 26.40 23.29 0.16
N TYR A 164 26.10 24.41 0.81
CA TYR A 164 27.05 25.13 1.67
C TYR A 164 26.92 24.77 3.16
N ASN A 165 26.19 23.70 3.50
CA ASN A 165 26.00 23.17 4.86
C ASN A 165 25.80 24.27 5.93
N SER A 166 26.87 24.63 6.65
CA SER A 166 26.83 25.53 7.82
C SER A 166 26.97 27.02 7.51
N HIS A 167 27.47 27.41 6.33
CA HIS A 167 27.85 28.81 6.04
C HIS A 167 26.67 29.79 6.04
N ALA A 168 25.42 29.31 5.96
CA ALA A 168 24.21 30.12 6.02
C ALA A 168 23.03 29.40 6.71
N ALA A 169 23.29 28.42 7.57
CA ALA A 169 22.24 27.57 8.15
C ALA A 169 21.16 28.35 8.92
N HIS A 170 21.53 29.46 9.59
CA HIS A 170 20.58 30.30 10.32
C HIS A 170 19.71 31.17 9.40
N VAL A 171 20.20 31.53 8.22
CA VAL A 171 19.45 32.35 7.25
C VAL A 171 18.55 31.46 6.41
N VAL A 172 19.12 30.40 5.84
CA VAL A 172 18.40 29.44 4.99
C VAL A 172 17.41 28.62 5.81
N GLY A 173 17.85 28.16 6.98
CA GLY A 173 17.09 27.26 7.84
C GLY A 173 17.19 25.80 7.43
N TYR A 174 16.24 25.00 7.93
CA TYR A 174 16.19 23.57 7.70
C TYR A 174 14.75 23.06 7.64
N MET A 175 14.59 21.88 7.07
CA MET A 175 13.33 21.13 7.06
C MET A 175 13.33 20.08 8.16
N GLY A 176 12.15 19.82 8.71
CA GLY A 176 11.94 18.75 9.69
C GLY A 176 10.53 18.19 9.60
N GLU A 177 10.34 16.99 10.12
CA GLU A 177 9.03 16.34 10.18
C GLU A 177 8.03 17.21 10.97
N ILE A 178 6.81 17.30 10.49
CA ILE A 178 5.74 18.03 11.15
C ILE A 178 5.41 17.41 12.51
N SER A 179 5.32 18.25 13.54
CA SER A 179 4.95 17.82 14.88
C SER A 179 3.42 17.80 15.04
N MET A 180 2.92 17.02 16.01
CA MET A 180 1.49 16.93 16.29
C MET A 180 0.85 18.29 16.65
N GLY A 181 1.62 19.20 17.26
CA GLY A 181 1.15 20.55 17.57
C GLY A 181 1.02 21.46 16.35
N GLU A 182 1.90 21.30 15.35
CA GLU A 182 1.85 22.10 14.11
C GLU A 182 0.79 21.61 13.14
N LEU A 183 0.44 20.32 13.19
CA LEU A 183 -0.60 19.71 12.34
C LEU A 183 -1.99 20.35 12.53
N GLN A 184 -2.22 20.99 13.68
CA GLN A 184 -3.49 21.64 14.03
C GLN A 184 -3.46 23.16 13.77
N CYS A 185 -2.36 23.69 13.23
CA CYS A 185 -2.19 25.12 13.00
C CYS A 185 -2.13 25.42 11.49
N ALA A 186 -2.79 26.49 11.07
CA ALA A 186 -2.60 27.05 9.74
C ALA A 186 -1.11 27.47 9.54
N PRO A 187 -0.53 27.26 8.35
CA PRO A 187 -1.14 26.81 7.10
C PRO A 187 -1.05 25.28 6.84
N TYR A 188 -0.76 24.47 7.85
CA TYR A 188 -0.44 23.04 7.67
C TYR A 188 -1.63 22.08 7.82
N GLU A 189 -2.85 22.57 7.62
CA GLU A 189 -4.08 21.79 7.79
C GLU A 189 -4.18 20.61 6.81
N ASP A 190 -3.59 20.75 5.62
CA ASP A 190 -3.55 19.69 4.59
C ASP A 190 -2.36 18.73 4.74
N CYS A 191 -1.43 19.01 5.65
CA CYS A 191 -0.26 18.17 5.87
C CYS A 191 -0.62 16.90 6.65
N LYS A 192 0.15 15.84 6.41
CA LYS A 192 0.03 14.55 7.11
C LYS A 192 1.21 14.34 8.04
N SER A 193 1.01 13.52 9.08
CA SER A 193 2.11 13.07 9.92
C SER A 193 3.15 12.33 9.08
N GLY A 194 4.41 12.75 9.15
CA GLY A 194 5.49 12.27 8.27
C GLY A 194 5.93 13.28 7.22
N ASP A 195 5.13 14.32 6.95
CA ASP A 195 5.50 15.35 5.98
C ASP A 195 6.61 16.24 6.54
N PHE A 196 7.52 16.66 5.66
CA PHE A 196 8.60 17.57 6.03
C PHE A 196 8.22 19.02 5.71
N ILE A 197 8.25 19.86 6.73
CA ILE A 197 7.99 21.30 6.63
C ILE A 197 9.25 22.10 6.97
N GLY A 198 9.31 23.35 6.52
CA GLY A 198 10.40 24.25 6.89
C GLY A 198 10.22 24.73 8.32
N LYS A 199 11.24 24.50 9.15
CA LYS A 199 11.20 24.80 10.59
C LYS A 199 11.81 26.14 10.94
N PHE A 200 12.71 26.65 10.10
CA PHE A 200 13.46 27.85 10.38
C PHE A 200 13.87 28.58 9.10
N GLY A 201 14.32 29.83 9.24
CA GLY A 201 14.91 30.62 8.16
C GLY A 201 13.96 30.87 7.00
N ILE A 202 14.54 30.98 5.80
CA ILE A 202 13.82 31.14 4.54
C ILE A 202 12.86 29.97 4.30
N GLU A 203 13.26 28.74 4.63
CA GLU A 203 12.44 27.53 4.43
C GLU A 203 11.10 27.56 5.21
N LYS A 204 11.01 28.32 6.32
CA LYS A 204 9.76 28.52 7.07
C LYS A 204 8.94 29.70 6.55
N ALA A 205 9.62 30.74 6.08
CA ALA A 205 8.97 31.97 5.63
C ALA A 205 8.29 31.81 4.27
N TYR A 206 8.80 30.90 3.43
CA TYR A 206 8.34 30.60 2.08
C TYR A 206 8.18 29.09 1.89
#